data_AF-A0A6J4U993-F1
#
_entry.id   AF-A0A6J4U993-F1
#
_cell.length_a   1.000
_cell.length_b   1.000
_cell.length_c   1.000
_cell.angle_alpha   90.00
_cell.angle_beta   90.00
_cell.angle_gamma   90.00
#
_symmetry.space_group_name_H-M   'P 1'
#
loop_
_entity.id
_entity.type
_entity.pdbx_description
1 polymer ?
#
loop_
_entity_poly.entity_id
_entity_poly.type
_entity_poly.pdbx_seq_one_letter_code
_entity_poly.pdbx_strand_id
1 'polypeptide(L)'
;MRRNTFVSPRIPPAISPSDIEFWTEATHTAFRPFVRRRAVLTQHRHVFRVELLNLLPILADARLTEALLESVRLCRRAIYSVPRESFAHQIALFPETSQADERWLSLVASTIFLEPSADLADRASQLMTVLDTMVEGCLRPRLAFLFGFAHFIRTGAFLAQKMDLGMYIAQWPDGLADELRGLMNDPFFGLPISQWRNIASHKNYRRVGHDLFEATYGKNQPKSIQFSFSQLESIVEWVLQLLAVCRMAQVIIDIEFIRDLKRMGLQELPIRLDAFLIGVSHNLRMVGFSYVGEERNVASYEVLYHDDLVRNPRDAMIHASQILDQLSLAVSSDIGCGGSVQRVSIGLLSSGGVKFASASVDVETALRFLDRDLTLEQYANRVDFWFAPDE
;
A
#
# COMPACT_ATOMS: atom_id res chain seq x y z
N MET A 1 -26.93 -17.71 -7.80
CA MET A 1 -26.35 -16.57 -8.53
C MET A 1 -26.28 -15.35 -7.60
N ARG A 2 -25.14 -15.16 -6.93
CA ARG A 2 -24.78 -13.93 -6.23
C ARG A 2 -23.36 -13.59 -6.68
N ARG A 3 -23.18 -12.39 -7.23
CA ARG A 3 -21.86 -11.85 -7.61
C ARG A 3 -21.09 -11.59 -6.31
N ASN A 4 -20.04 -12.35 -6.05
CA ASN A 4 -18.99 -11.94 -5.11
C ASN A 4 -18.03 -11.04 -5.89
N THR A 5 -18.43 -9.78 -6.08
CA THR A 5 -17.47 -8.70 -6.29
C THR A 5 -16.72 -8.52 -4.97
N PHE A 6 -15.39 -8.43 -5.02
CA PHE A 6 -14.63 -7.77 -3.96
C PHE A 6 -15.40 -6.50 -3.58
N VAL A 7 -15.91 -6.47 -2.36
CA VAL A 7 -16.68 -5.32 -1.88
C VAL A 7 -15.66 -4.22 -1.67
N SER A 8 -15.48 -3.39 -2.70
CA SER A 8 -14.91 -2.07 -2.51
C SER A 8 -15.69 -1.42 -1.36
N PRO A 9 -15.03 -0.95 -0.29
CA PRO A 9 -15.73 -0.32 0.82
C PRO A 9 -16.61 0.77 0.23
N ARG A 10 -17.92 0.68 0.48
CA ARG A 10 -18.89 1.67 0.02
C ARG A 10 -18.49 3.01 0.64
N ILE A 11 -17.82 3.84 -0.16
CA ILE A 11 -17.66 5.26 0.14
C ILE A 11 -19.09 5.83 0.23
N PRO A 12 -19.45 6.51 1.33
CA PRO A 12 -20.80 7.04 1.51
C PRO A 12 -21.20 7.93 0.31
N PRO A 13 -22.46 7.86 -0.15
CA PRO A 13 -22.91 8.69 -1.26
C PRO A 13 -23.08 10.15 -0.79
N ALA A 14 -22.67 11.07 -1.66
CA ALA A 14 -22.76 12.53 -1.54
C ALA A 14 -21.73 13.21 -0.61
N ILE A 15 -20.46 13.17 -0.99
CA ILE A 15 -19.48 14.20 -0.61
C ILE A 15 -18.81 14.64 -1.90
N SER A 16 -18.93 15.94 -2.25
CA SER A 16 -18.24 16.49 -3.41
C SER A 16 -16.73 16.34 -3.20
N PRO A 17 -16.01 15.58 -4.05
CA PRO A 17 -14.56 15.35 -3.90
C PRO A 17 -13.71 16.62 -4.13
N SER A 18 -14.34 17.75 -4.46
CA SER A 18 -13.74 19.08 -4.60
C SER A 18 -13.32 19.72 -3.28
N ASP A 19 -13.74 19.16 -2.13
CA ASP A 19 -13.50 19.78 -0.84
C ASP A 19 -12.16 19.30 -0.23
N ILE A 20 -11.08 19.95 -0.63
CA ILE A 20 -9.73 19.71 -0.10
C ILE A 20 -9.69 19.88 1.42
N GLU A 21 -10.57 20.68 1.99
CA GLU A 21 -10.73 20.81 3.45
C GLU A 21 -11.33 19.55 4.04
N PHE A 22 -12.34 18.95 3.41
CA PHE A 22 -12.92 17.67 3.83
C PHE A 22 -11.86 16.57 3.91
N TRP A 23 -11.07 16.38 2.84
CA TRP A 23 -10.02 15.35 2.85
C TRP A 23 -8.93 15.64 3.88
N THR A 24 -8.60 16.91 4.11
CA THR A 24 -7.67 17.30 5.18
C THR A 24 -8.21 16.92 6.55
N GLU A 25 -9.47 17.23 6.82
CA GLU A 25 -10.10 16.96 8.11
C GLU A 25 -10.33 15.46 8.33
N ALA A 26 -10.71 14.72 7.28
CA ALA A 26 -10.82 13.27 7.30
C ALA A 26 -9.46 12.61 7.60
N THR A 27 -8.40 13.03 6.91
CA THR A 27 -7.03 12.58 7.19
C THR A 27 -6.62 12.91 8.63
N HIS A 28 -6.86 14.13 9.08
CA HIS A 28 -6.54 14.54 10.44
C HIS A 28 -7.28 13.68 11.47
N THR A 29 -8.58 13.48 11.29
CA THR A 29 -9.43 12.69 12.20
C THR A 29 -8.99 11.24 12.24
N ALA A 30 -8.78 10.62 11.08
CA ALA A 30 -8.42 9.20 10.95
C ALA A 30 -7.02 8.90 11.51
N PHE A 31 -6.03 9.74 11.24
CA PHE A 31 -4.65 9.51 11.69
C PHE A 31 -4.34 10.04 13.10
N ARG A 32 -5.20 10.88 13.69
CA ARG A 32 -4.99 11.46 15.03
C ARG A 32 -4.67 10.42 16.12
N PRO A 33 -5.31 9.24 16.19
CA PRO A 33 -4.97 8.23 17.19
C PRO A 33 -3.54 7.71 17.05
N PHE A 34 -3.02 7.72 15.82
CA PHE A 34 -1.73 7.13 15.49
C PHE A 34 -0.61 8.14 15.33
N VAL A 35 -0.87 9.43 15.12
CA VAL A 35 0.16 10.47 14.92
C VAL A 35 0.14 11.49 16.05
N ARG A 36 1.19 11.53 16.87
CA ARG A 36 1.23 12.35 18.10
C ARG A 36 1.25 13.86 17.83
N ARG A 37 1.94 14.30 16.78
CA ARG A 37 2.14 15.72 16.48
C ARG A 37 1.26 16.15 15.31
N ARG A 38 0.28 17.03 15.56
CA ARG A 38 -0.57 17.62 14.50
C ARG A 38 0.25 18.26 13.38
N ALA A 39 1.40 18.86 13.72
CA ALA A 39 2.32 19.44 12.74
C ALA A 39 2.82 18.42 11.70
N VAL A 40 3.00 17.15 12.08
CA VAL A 40 3.43 16.08 11.16
C VAL A 40 2.32 15.79 10.14
N LEU A 41 1.06 15.66 10.60
CA LEU A 41 -0.11 15.48 9.74
C LEU A 41 -0.26 16.64 8.75
N THR A 42 -0.10 17.86 9.24
CA THR A 42 -0.18 19.05 8.39
C THR A 42 0.97 19.09 7.41
N GLN A 43 2.22 18.84 7.84
CA GLN A 43 3.42 18.89 7.01
C GLN A 43 3.36 17.88 5.87
N HIS A 44 2.97 16.63 6.17
CA HIS A 44 2.96 15.50 5.25
C HIS A 44 1.55 15.12 4.76
N ARG A 45 0.64 16.10 4.70
CA ARG A 45 -0.79 15.88 4.38
C ARG A 45 -1.04 15.11 3.09
N HIS A 46 -0.20 15.30 2.06
CA HIS A 46 -0.37 14.63 0.77
C HIS A 46 -0.11 13.11 0.91
N VAL A 47 0.95 12.72 1.62
CA VAL A 47 1.25 11.31 1.90
C VAL A 47 0.12 10.68 2.72
N PHE A 48 -0.32 11.35 3.79
CA PHE A 48 -1.40 10.83 4.63
C PHE A 48 -2.77 10.77 3.94
N ARG A 49 -3.02 11.61 2.91
CA ARG A 49 -4.23 11.49 2.09
C ARG A 49 -4.21 10.22 1.24
N VAL A 50 -3.07 9.90 0.63
CA VAL A 50 -2.91 8.63 -0.11
C VAL A 50 -3.08 7.45 0.84
N GLU A 51 -2.43 7.50 2.01
CA GLU A 51 -2.49 6.44 3.01
C GLU A 51 -3.84 6.34 3.73
N LEU A 52 -4.72 7.34 3.61
CA LEU A 52 -6.07 7.27 4.18
C LEU A 52 -6.85 6.09 3.58
N LEU A 53 -6.73 5.84 2.29
CA LEU A 53 -7.39 4.70 1.63
C LEU A 53 -6.90 3.37 2.17
N ASN A 54 -5.61 3.26 2.52
CA ASN A 54 -5.03 2.07 3.13
C ASN A 54 -5.39 1.93 4.62
N LEU A 55 -5.67 3.04 5.30
CA LEU A 55 -6.06 3.06 6.71
C LEU A 55 -7.55 2.72 6.92
N LEU A 56 -8.43 3.10 5.99
CA LEU A 56 -9.88 2.90 6.15
C LEU A 56 -10.29 1.44 6.42
N PRO A 57 -9.76 0.42 5.70
CA PRO A 57 -10.07 -0.98 6.01
C PRO A 57 -9.62 -1.40 7.41
N ILE A 58 -8.50 -0.87 7.90
CA ILE A 58 -8.01 -1.13 9.26
C ILE A 58 -8.97 -0.52 10.29
N LEU A 59 -9.45 0.71 10.06
CA LEU A 59 -10.39 1.39 10.95
C LEU A 59 -11.78 0.75 11.02
N ALA A 60 -12.14 -0.03 10.00
CA ALA A 60 -13.40 -0.77 9.98
C ALA A 60 -13.39 -1.97 10.94
N ASP A 61 -12.22 -2.41 11.40
CA ASP A 61 -12.06 -3.53 12.32
C ASP A 61 -11.33 -3.08 13.60
N ALA A 62 -12.00 -3.19 14.75
CA ALA A 62 -11.47 -2.77 16.03
C ALA A 62 -10.18 -3.52 16.41
N ARG A 63 -10.06 -4.79 16.03
CA ARG A 63 -8.89 -5.63 16.33
C ARG A 63 -7.69 -5.19 15.50
N LEU A 64 -7.89 -4.91 14.21
CA LEU A 64 -6.83 -4.38 13.34
C LEU A 64 -6.39 -2.98 13.80
N THR A 65 -7.35 -2.15 14.23
CA THR A 65 -7.10 -0.81 14.77
C THR A 65 -6.23 -0.87 16.03
N GLU A 66 -6.53 -1.76 16.98
CA GLU A 66 -5.73 -1.93 18.19
C GLU A 66 -4.33 -2.49 17.86
N ALA A 67 -4.23 -3.49 16.99
CA ALA A 67 -2.94 -4.03 16.54
C ALA A 67 -2.04 -2.94 15.91
N LEU A 68 -2.60 -2.05 15.10
CA LEU A 68 -1.89 -0.90 14.54
C LEU A 68 -1.42 0.06 15.65
N LEU A 69 -2.31 0.37 16.60
CA LEU A 69 -2.01 1.28 17.71
C LEU A 69 -0.88 0.74 18.61
N GLU A 70 -0.94 -0.53 18.96
CA GLU A 70 0.12 -1.22 19.72
C GLU A 70 1.45 -1.21 18.97
N SER A 71 1.43 -1.50 17.66
CA SER A 71 2.62 -1.52 16.81
C SER A 71 3.30 -0.14 16.75
N VAL A 72 2.53 0.93 16.55
CA VAL A 72 3.05 2.30 16.53
C VAL A 72 3.59 2.70 17.91
N ARG A 73 2.88 2.35 19.00
CA ARG A 73 3.34 2.59 20.38
C ARG A 73 4.65 1.86 20.68
N LEU A 74 4.78 0.62 20.22
CA LEU A 74 5.98 -0.19 20.38
C LEU A 74 7.20 0.49 19.78
N CYS A 75 7.13 0.87 18.50
CA CYS A 75 8.23 1.57 17.82
C CYS A 75 8.60 2.89 18.53
N ARG A 76 7.59 3.70 18.90
CA ARG A 76 7.82 4.97 19.61
C ARG A 76 8.51 4.79 20.96
N ARG A 77 8.13 3.77 21.73
CA ARG A 77 8.76 3.48 23.03
C ARG A 77 10.26 3.26 22.86
N ALA A 78 10.67 2.51 21.84
CA ALA A 78 12.07 2.26 21.57
C ALA A 78 12.79 3.51 21.04
N ILE A 79 12.20 4.20 20.05
CA ILE A 79 12.76 5.44 19.47
C ILE A 79 12.99 6.50 20.53
N TYR A 80 12.05 6.71 21.45
CA TYR A 80 12.23 7.71 22.51
C TYR A 80 13.22 7.28 23.60
N SER A 81 13.50 5.97 23.73
CA SER A 81 14.48 5.46 24.70
C SER A 81 15.91 5.55 24.17
N VAL A 82 16.12 5.16 22.91
CA VAL A 82 17.42 5.14 22.24
C VAL A 82 17.29 5.62 20.78
N PRO A 83 17.15 6.94 20.55
CA PRO A 83 16.83 7.46 19.21
C PRO A 83 17.85 7.06 18.15
N ARG A 84 19.14 7.18 18.46
CA ARG A 84 20.22 6.94 17.50
C ARG A 84 20.26 5.49 17.05
N GLU A 85 20.20 4.55 17.99
CA GLU A 85 20.21 3.11 17.74
C GLU A 85 18.94 2.67 17.00
N SER A 86 17.80 3.24 17.37
CA SER A 86 16.52 2.97 16.72
C SER A 86 16.50 3.42 15.26
N PHE A 87 17.00 4.63 14.97
CA PHE A 87 17.10 5.14 13.61
C PHE A 87 18.14 4.38 12.80
N ALA A 88 19.27 3.99 13.40
CA ALA A 88 20.26 3.14 12.73
C ALA A 88 19.66 1.77 12.35
N HIS A 89 18.88 1.17 13.23
CA HIS A 89 18.15 -0.08 12.95
C HIS A 89 17.13 0.10 11.81
N GLN A 90 16.34 1.17 11.86
CA GLN A 90 15.36 1.50 10.82
C GLN A 90 16.00 1.73 9.45
N ILE A 91 17.09 2.50 9.39
CA ILE A 91 17.85 2.74 8.16
C ILE A 91 18.42 1.43 7.61
N ALA A 92 18.93 0.54 8.47
CA ALA A 92 19.48 -0.75 8.05
C ALA A 92 18.41 -1.67 7.41
N LEU A 93 17.15 -1.58 7.85
CA LEU A 93 16.04 -2.37 7.31
C LEU A 93 15.35 -1.70 6.11
N PHE A 94 15.56 -0.39 5.91
CA PHE A 94 14.84 0.40 4.91
C PHE A 94 14.90 -0.18 3.48
N PRO A 95 16.06 -0.67 2.97
CA PRO A 95 16.12 -1.25 1.63
C PRO A 95 15.19 -2.46 1.46
N GLU A 96 15.07 -3.31 2.46
CA GLU A 96 14.21 -4.50 2.40
C GLU A 96 12.73 -4.14 2.50
N THR A 97 12.39 -3.16 3.34
CA THR A 97 11.00 -2.70 3.46
C THR A 97 10.55 -1.91 2.24
N SER A 98 11.46 -1.19 1.57
CA SER A 98 11.16 -0.54 0.29
C SER A 98 10.96 -1.56 -0.83
N GLN A 99 11.83 -2.57 -0.92
CA GLN A 99 11.64 -3.67 -1.88
C GLN A 99 10.36 -4.45 -1.63
N ALA A 100 9.88 -4.53 -0.38
CA ALA A 100 8.59 -5.13 -0.06
C ALA A 100 7.42 -4.37 -0.71
N ASP A 101 7.45 -3.04 -0.75
CA ASP A 101 6.44 -2.23 -1.43
C ASP A 101 6.50 -2.42 -2.95
N GLU A 102 7.70 -2.45 -3.54
CA GLU A 102 7.87 -2.73 -4.97
C GLU A 102 7.34 -4.12 -5.36
N ARG A 103 7.60 -5.13 -4.53
CA ARG A 103 7.08 -6.49 -4.73
C ARG A 103 5.56 -6.54 -4.61
N TRP A 104 4.99 -5.84 -3.63
CA TRP A 104 3.54 -5.73 -3.48
C TRP A 104 2.89 -5.11 -4.71
N LEU A 105 3.42 -3.97 -5.18
CA LEU A 105 2.94 -3.30 -6.39
C LEU A 105 3.09 -4.19 -7.63
N SER A 106 4.23 -4.85 -7.79
CA SER A 106 4.46 -5.79 -8.88
C SER A 106 3.49 -6.97 -8.85
N LEU A 107 3.22 -7.53 -7.67
CA LEU A 107 2.24 -8.60 -7.49
C LEU A 107 0.84 -8.14 -7.88
N VAL A 108 0.41 -6.96 -7.41
CA VAL A 108 -0.91 -6.39 -7.75
C VAL A 108 -1.02 -6.11 -9.25
N ALA A 109 0.04 -5.57 -9.88
CA ALA A 109 0.04 -5.23 -11.30
C ALA A 109 0.10 -6.44 -12.23
N SER A 110 0.80 -7.51 -11.83
CA SER A 110 1.04 -8.69 -12.67
C SER A 110 0.04 -9.83 -12.44
N THR A 111 -0.71 -9.81 -11.35
CA THR A 111 -1.67 -10.89 -11.05
C THR A 111 -2.96 -10.69 -11.85
N ILE A 112 -3.08 -11.43 -12.96
CA ILE A 112 -4.34 -11.60 -13.68
C ILE A 112 -5.09 -12.76 -13.05
N PHE A 113 -6.10 -12.47 -12.23
CA PHE A 113 -6.91 -13.50 -11.58
C PHE A 113 -7.67 -14.32 -12.63
N LEU A 114 -7.66 -15.64 -12.43
CA LEU A 114 -8.44 -16.55 -13.27
C LEU A 114 -9.94 -16.28 -13.12
N GLU A 115 -10.66 -16.38 -14.24
CA GLU A 115 -12.12 -16.22 -14.28
C GLU A 115 -12.82 -17.17 -13.30
N PRO A 116 -13.99 -16.81 -12.74
CA PRO A 116 -14.72 -17.67 -11.81
C PRO A 116 -15.07 -19.06 -12.37
N SER A 117 -15.12 -19.20 -13.70
CA SER A 117 -15.38 -20.46 -14.42
C SER A 117 -14.14 -21.35 -14.57
N ALA A 118 -12.94 -20.88 -14.23
CA ALA A 118 -11.73 -21.69 -14.26
C ALA A 118 -11.77 -22.81 -13.20
N ASP A 119 -10.97 -23.86 -13.39
CA ASP A 119 -10.93 -24.96 -12.44
C ASP A 119 -10.48 -24.49 -11.05
N LEU A 120 -11.14 -25.00 -10.01
CA LEU A 120 -10.85 -24.60 -8.63
C LEU A 120 -9.43 -24.97 -8.20
N ALA A 121 -8.82 -26.03 -8.75
CA ALA A 121 -7.43 -26.36 -8.43
C ALA A 121 -6.46 -25.32 -8.99
N ASP A 122 -6.71 -24.82 -10.20
CA ASP A 122 -5.89 -23.76 -10.81
C ASP A 122 -6.05 -22.45 -10.05
N ARG A 123 -7.29 -22.09 -9.69
CA ARG A 123 -7.57 -20.91 -8.86
C ARG A 123 -6.90 -21.02 -7.49
N ALA A 124 -6.95 -22.20 -6.85
CA ALA A 124 -6.30 -22.41 -5.56
C ALA A 124 -4.78 -22.33 -5.67
N SER A 125 -4.21 -22.86 -6.77
CA SER A 125 -2.78 -22.75 -7.08
C SER A 125 -2.33 -21.31 -7.27
N GLN A 126 -3.13 -20.49 -7.96
CA GLN A 126 -2.89 -19.06 -8.09
C GLN A 126 -2.93 -18.36 -6.72
N LEU A 127 -3.96 -18.60 -5.90
CA LEU A 127 -4.06 -18.01 -4.56
C LEU A 127 -2.90 -18.42 -3.65
N MET A 128 -2.45 -19.67 -3.70
CA MET A 128 -1.27 -20.13 -2.95
C MET A 128 0.01 -19.42 -3.41
N THR A 129 0.17 -19.19 -4.72
CA THR A 129 1.34 -18.45 -5.25
C THR A 129 1.33 -16.99 -4.78
N VAL A 130 0.17 -16.35 -4.80
CA VAL A 130 -0.04 -15.01 -4.24
C VAL A 130 0.28 -14.98 -2.75
N LEU A 131 -0.24 -15.96 -1.99
CA LEU A 131 0.00 -16.10 -0.55
C LEU A 131 1.49 -16.23 -0.21
N ASP A 132 2.24 -17.08 -0.90
CA ASP A 132 3.69 -17.23 -0.70
C ASP A 132 4.42 -15.90 -0.93
N THR A 133 4.14 -15.25 -2.07
CA THR A 133 4.76 -13.97 -2.45
C THR A 133 4.43 -12.85 -1.45
N MET A 134 3.18 -12.78 -1.00
CA MET A 134 2.76 -11.80 0.00
C MET A 134 3.46 -12.03 1.34
N VAL A 135 3.47 -13.26 1.83
CA VAL A 135 4.03 -13.56 3.15
C VAL A 135 5.56 -13.39 3.16
N GLU A 136 6.25 -13.98 2.19
CA GLU A 136 7.73 -13.98 2.16
C GLU A 136 8.30 -12.66 1.63
N GLY A 137 7.69 -12.14 0.57
CA GLY A 137 8.18 -10.98 -0.18
C GLY A 137 7.76 -9.64 0.41
N CYS A 138 6.57 -9.58 1.03
CA CYS A 138 5.97 -8.31 1.47
C CYS A 138 5.87 -8.23 3.01
N LEU A 139 5.30 -9.24 3.67
CA LEU A 139 5.04 -9.20 5.10
C LEU A 139 6.29 -9.44 5.95
N ARG A 140 7.14 -10.42 5.59
CA ARG A 140 8.32 -10.79 6.39
C ARG A 140 9.24 -9.60 6.68
N PRO A 141 9.61 -8.72 5.72
CA PRO A 141 10.41 -7.52 6.02
C PRO A 141 9.75 -6.58 7.04
N ARG A 142 8.42 -6.44 6.99
CA ARG A 142 7.65 -5.60 7.93
C ARG A 142 7.59 -6.20 9.34
N LEU A 143 7.46 -7.52 9.42
CA LEU A 143 7.55 -8.24 10.70
C LEU A 143 8.96 -8.15 11.29
N ALA A 144 10.02 -8.24 10.46
CA ALA A 144 11.39 -8.06 10.92
C ALA A 144 11.60 -6.66 11.54
N PHE A 145 11.04 -5.62 10.92
CA PHE A 145 11.03 -4.25 11.44
C PHE A 145 10.35 -4.16 12.81
N LEU A 146 9.10 -4.61 12.94
CA LEU A 146 8.38 -4.54 14.22
C LEU A 146 9.00 -5.41 15.31
N PHE A 147 9.47 -6.61 14.94
CA PHE A 147 10.14 -7.52 15.85
C PHE A 147 11.45 -6.94 16.38
N GLY A 148 12.22 -6.22 15.56
CA GLY A 148 13.44 -5.55 16.03
C GLY A 148 13.18 -4.59 17.19
N PHE A 149 12.10 -3.81 17.10
CA PHE A 149 11.64 -2.94 18.19
C PHE A 149 11.10 -3.73 19.39
N ALA A 150 10.31 -4.78 19.17
CA ALA A 150 9.83 -5.67 20.23
C ALA A 150 11.00 -6.28 21.02
N HIS A 151 11.99 -6.79 20.29
CA HIS A 151 13.19 -7.41 20.85
C HIS A 151 13.98 -6.39 21.67
N PHE A 152 14.22 -5.19 21.14
CA PHE A 152 14.89 -4.12 21.89
C PHE A 152 14.18 -3.78 23.20
N ILE A 153 12.86 -3.62 23.19
CA ILE A 153 12.10 -3.33 24.42
C ILE A 153 12.26 -4.43 25.46
N ARG A 154 12.42 -5.69 25.03
CA ARG A 154 12.56 -6.83 25.93
C ARG A 154 13.99 -7.05 26.45
N THR A 155 15.00 -6.83 25.60
CA THR A 155 16.40 -7.23 25.86
C THR A 155 17.35 -6.05 26.02
N GLY A 156 16.96 -4.85 25.61
CA GLY A 156 17.82 -3.66 25.57
C GLY A 156 18.75 -3.60 24.37
N ALA A 157 18.64 -4.51 23.39
CA ALA A 157 19.49 -4.54 22.21
C ALA A 157 18.67 -4.84 20.94
N PHE A 158 19.09 -4.27 19.80
CA PHE A 158 18.57 -4.65 18.49
C PHE A 158 19.26 -5.91 17.97
N LEU A 159 18.58 -6.66 17.11
CA LEU A 159 19.12 -7.88 16.52
C LEU A 159 20.28 -7.57 15.57
N ALA A 160 21.37 -8.30 15.73
CA ALA A 160 22.52 -8.23 14.83
C ALA A 160 22.36 -9.08 13.56
N GLN A 161 21.45 -10.07 13.58
CA GLN A 161 21.27 -11.02 12.48
C GLN A 161 19.80 -11.13 12.07
N LYS A 162 19.58 -11.35 10.78
CA LYS A 162 18.26 -11.64 10.22
C LYS A 162 17.78 -13.01 10.68
N MET A 163 16.48 -13.12 10.93
CA MET A 163 15.83 -14.37 11.28
C MET A 163 14.91 -14.82 10.14
N ASP A 164 14.53 -16.09 10.14
CA ASP A 164 13.45 -16.56 9.29
C ASP A 164 12.08 -16.10 9.85
N LEU A 165 11.04 -16.18 9.01
CA LEU A 165 9.69 -15.80 9.41
C LEU A 165 9.17 -16.60 10.60
N GLY A 166 9.49 -17.89 10.68
CA GLY A 166 9.05 -18.77 11.76
C GLY A 166 9.61 -18.32 13.11
N MET A 167 10.86 -17.88 13.14
CA MET A 167 11.53 -17.35 14.32
C MET A 167 10.94 -16.03 14.79
N TYR A 168 10.62 -15.10 13.88
CA TYR A 168 9.95 -13.85 14.26
C TYR A 168 8.63 -14.10 14.98
N ILE A 169 7.85 -15.08 14.53
CA ILE A 169 6.57 -15.44 15.14
C ILE A 169 6.79 -16.18 16.46
N ALA A 170 7.68 -17.18 16.48
CA ALA A 170 7.89 -18.04 17.64
C ALA A 170 8.56 -17.31 18.82
N GLN A 171 9.42 -16.33 18.54
CA GLN A 171 10.19 -15.60 19.54
C GLN A 171 9.56 -14.24 19.89
N TRP A 172 8.35 -13.96 19.42
CA TRP A 172 7.67 -12.70 19.71
C TRP A 172 7.55 -12.49 21.23
N PRO A 173 8.06 -11.39 21.81
CA PRO A 173 8.05 -11.21 23.26
C PRO A 173 6.63 -11.17 23.83
N ASP A 174 6.40 -11.91 24.92
CA ASP A 174 5.10 -11.92 25.61
C ASP A 174 4.74 -10.54 26.18
N GLY A 175 3.45 -10.16 26.07
CA GLY A 175 2.92 -8.90 26.61
C GLY A 175 3.28 -7.65 25.80
N LEU A 176 3.81 -7.82 24.58
CA LEU A 176 4.09 -6.73 23.65
C LEU A 176 3.29 -6.93 22.37
N ALA A 177 2.41 -5.96 22.07
CA ALA A 177 1.57 -5.96 20.87
C ALA A 177 0.79 -7.29 20.71
N ASP A 178 0.02 -7.65 21.73
CA ASP A 178 -0.65 -8.94 21.82
C ASP A 178 -1.71 -9.11 20.73
N GLU A 179 -2.35 -8.02 20.28
CA GLU A 179 -3.29 -8.10 19.16
C GLU A 179 -2.57 -8.40 17.85
N LEU A 180 -1.44 -7.74 17.58
CA LEU A 180 -0.60 -8.05 16.43
C LEU A 180 -0.13 -9.51 16.45
N ARG A 181 0.32 -9.99 17.61
CA ARG A 181 0.73 -11.38 17.79
C ARG A 181 -0.43 -12.34 17.54
N GLY A 182 -1.62 -12.02 18.04
CA GLY A 182 -2.84 -12.78 17.79
C GLY A 182 -3.20 -12.85 16.30
N LEU A 183 -2.87 -11.82 15.52
CA LEU A 183 -3.07 -11.81 14.07
C LEU A 183 -2.04 -12.65 13.31
N MET A 184 -0.97 -13.16 13.92
CA MET A 184 0.03 -14.00 13.24
C MET A 184 -0.41 -15.47 13.10
N ASN A 185 -1.55 -15.85 13.68
CA ASN A 185 -2.15 -17.17 13.54
C ASN A 185 -3.49 -17.05 12.80
N ASP A 186 -3.75 -17.97 11.88
CA ASP A 186 -4.96 -17.89 11.06
C ASP A 186 -6.22 -18.14 11.91
N PRO A 187 -7.35 -17.49 11.58
CA PRO A 187 -8.55 -17.53 12.41
C PRO A 187 -9.33 -18.85 12.33
N PHE A 188 -9.02 -19.75 11.39
CA PHE A 188 -9.80 -20.97 11.16
C PHE A 188 -9.15 -22.20 11.81
N PHE A 189 -7.84 -22.34 11.66
CA PHE A 189 -7.07 -23.51 12.06
C PHE A 189 -6.03 -23.19 13.14
N GLY A 190 -5.82 -21.90 13.45
CA GLY A 190 -4.81 -21.47 14.42
C GLY A 190 -3.39 -21.77 13.98
N LEU A 191 -3.14 -21.95 12.67
CA LEU A 191 -1.81 -22.16 12.15
C LEU A 191 -1.05 -20.83 12.07
N PRO A 192 0.21 -20.81 12.50
CA PRO A 192 1.08 -19.66 12.27
C PRO A 192 1.17 -19.34 10.78
N ILE A 193 1.24 -18.06 10.44
CA ILE A 193 1.37 -17.60 9.05
C ILE A 193 2.60 -18.19 8.33
N SER A 194 3.66 -18.52 9.07
CA SER A 194 4.83 -19.22 8.53
C SER A 194 4.50 -20.63 8.01
N GLN A 195 3.52 -21.32 8.59
CA GLN A 195 3.07 -22.62 8.11
C GLN A 195 2.27 -22.48 6.81
N TRP A 196 1.38 -21.48 6.71
CA TRP A 196 0.69 -21.16 5.46
C TRP A 196 1.67 -20.83 4.33
N ARG A 197 2.71 -20.04 4.62
CA ARG A 197 3.80 -19.80 3.66
C ARG A 197 4.48 -21.09 3.23
N ASN A 198 4.83 -21.98 4.17
CA ASN A 198 5.48 -23.25 3.85
C ASN A 198 4.59 -24.18 3.02
N ILE A 199 3.28 -24.24 3.30
CA ILE A 199 2.31 -25.01 2.51
C ILE A 199 2.31 -24.50 1.07
N ALA A 200 2.23 -23.18 0.91
CA ALA A 200 2.20 -22.52 -0.40
C ALA A 200 3.52 -22.71 -1.18
N SER A 201 4.66 -22.38 -0.55
CA SER A 201 5.99 -22.42 -1.17
C SER A 201 6.40 -23.83 -1.62
N HIS A 202 6.02 -24.85 -0.85
CA HIS A 202 6.34 -26.25 -1.15
C HIS A 202 5.24 -26.98 -1.90
N LYS A 203 4.12 -26.30 -2.22
CA LYS A 203 2.94 -26.89 -2.86
C LYS A 203 2.45 -28.14 -2.13
N ASN A 204 2.50 -28.11 -0.79
CA ASN A 204 2.08 -29.22 0.06
C ASN A 204 0.56 -29.22 0.27
N TYR A 205 -0.20 -29.15 -0.82
CA TYR A 205 -1.64 -29.21 -0.82
C TYR A 205 -2.16 -29.92 -2.07
N ARG A 206 -3.36 -30.50 -1.98
CA ARG A 206 -4.01 -31.19 -3.10
C ARG A 206 -5.53 -31.08 -2.99
N ARG A 207 -6.21 -31.10 -4.13
CA ARG A 207 -7.67 -31.20 -4.17
C ARG A 207 -8.09 -32.65 -3.89
N VAL A 208 -8.95 -32.84 -2.89
CA VAL A 208 -9.47 -34.16 -2.46
C VAL A 208 -10.98 -34.29 -2.67
N GLY A 209 -11.67 -33.19 -2.99
CA GLY A 209 -13.09 -33.18 -3.32
C GLY A 209 -13.46 -32.02 -4.26
N HIS A 210 -14.76 -31.80 -4.49
CA HIS A 210 -15.23 -30.74 -5.39
C HIS A 210 -14.77 -29.35 -4.94
N ASP A 211 -14.96 -29.02 -3.66
CA ASP A 211 -14.55 -27.76 -3.02
C ASP A 211 -13.75 -28.06 -1.75
N LEU A 212 -12.93 -29.12 -1.79
CA LEU A 212 -12.17 -29.57 -0.62
C LEU A 212 -10.72 -29.81 -1.00
N PHE A 213 -9.84 -29.15 -0.26
CA PHE A 213 -8.41 -29.26 -0.36
C PHE A 213 -7.85 -29.81 0.94
N GLU A 214 -6.74 -30.55 0.83
CA GLU A 214 -5.98 -31.06 1.96
C GLU A 214 -4.57 -30.51 1.86
N ALA A 215 -4.06 -29.90 2.94
CA ALA A 215 -2.67 -29.46 3.06
C ALA A 215 -1.95 -30.21 4.16
N THR A 216 -0.66 -30.47 3.94
CA THR A 216 0.24 -31.13 4.89
C THR A 216 1.31 -30.14 5.36
N TYR A 217 1.52 -30.07 6.67
CA TYR A 217 2.50 -29.15 7.28
C TYR A 217 3.24 -29.81 8.47
N GLY A 218 4.34 -29.20 8.88
CA GLY A 218 5.25 -29.75 9.91
C GLY A 218 6.32 -30.68 9.34
N LYS A 219 7.56 -30.56 9.84
CA LYS A 219 8.74 -31.27 9.31
C LYS A 219 8.95 -32.68 9.90
N ASN A 220 8.75 -32.83 11.21
CA ASN A 220 9.04 -34.09 11.93
C ASN A 220 7.80 -34.90 12.27
N GLN A 221 6.65 -34.23 12.41
CA GLN A 221 5.35 -34.85 12.63
C GLN A 221 4.37 -34.18 11.67
N PRO A 222 4.27 -34.70 10.43
CA PRO A 222 3.37 -34.15 9.43
C PRO A 222 1.94 -34.20 9.94
N LYS A 223 1.27 -33.06 9.89
CA LYS A 223 -0.15 -32.91 10.20
C LYS A 223 -0.87 -32.51 8.92
N SER A 224 -2.13 -32.93 8.80
CA SER A 224 -2.98 -32.55 7.68
C SER A 224 -4.13 -31.68 8.15
N ILE A 225 -4.49 -30.68 7.35
CA ILE A 225 -5.70 -29.89 7.50
C ILE A 225 -6.49 -29.93 6.20
N GLN A 226 -7.81 -29.89 6.32
CA GLN A 226 -8.71 -29.77 5.18
C GLN A 226 -9.37 -28.41 5.19
N PHE A 227 -9.48 -27.80 4.01
CA PHE A 227 -10.06 -26.47 3.84
C PHE A 227 -10.83 -26.37 2.51
N SER A 228 -11.87 -25.55 2.49
CA SER A 228 -12.59 -25.19 1.26
C SER A 228 -11.87 -24.09 0.48
N PHE A 229 -12.25 -23.88 -0.77
CA PHE A 229 -11.72 -22.76 -1.55
C PHE A 229 -12.06 -21.40 -0.89
N SER A 230 -13.26 -21.27 -0.34
CA SER A 230 -13.67 -20.04 0.38
C SER A 230 -12.87 -19.78 1.66
N GLN A 231 -12.43 -20.83 2.35
CA GLN A 231 -11.51 -20.69 3.48
C GLN A 231 -10.13 -20.23 3.00
N LEU A 232 -9.64 -20.72 1.87
CA LEU A 232 -8.40 -20.24 1.26
C LEU A 232 -8.49 -18.74 0.89
N GLU A 233 -9.58 -18.30 0.27
CA GLU A 233 -9.82 -16.87 0.00
C GLU A 233 -9.78 -16.05 1.30
N SER A 234 -10.41 -16.55 2.36
CA SER A 234 -10.42 -15.89 3.66
C SER A 234 -9.05 -15.84 4.34
N ILE A 235 -8.21 -16.87 4.12
CA ILE A 235 -6.82 -16.87 4.60
C ILE A 235 -5.99 -15.82 3.85
N VAL A 236 -6.13 -15.71 2.53
CA VAL A 236 -5.45 -14.67 1.74
C VAL A 236 -5.85 -13.27 2.23
N GLU A 237 -7.15 -13.04 2.45
CA GLU A 237 -7.67 -11.78 3.00
C GLU A 237 -7.10 -11.48 4.40
N TRP A 238 -7.04 -12.48 5.27
CA TRP A 238 -6.42 -12.33 6.59
C TRP A 238 -4.94 -11.93 6.50
N VAL A 239 -4.18 -12.51 5.57
CA VAL A 239 -2.78 -12.10 5.34
C VAL A 239 -2.69 -10.66 4.82
N LEU A 240 -3.61 -10.23 3.95
CA LEU A 240 -3.69 -8.84 3.50
C LEU A 240 -3.90 -7.89 4.66
N GLN A 241 -4.81 -8.22 5.58
CA GLN A 241 -5.10 -7.42 6.77
C GLN A 241 -3.87 -7.30 7.69
N LEU A 242 -3.17 -8.41 7.96
CA LEU A 242 -1.94 -8.40 8.75
C LEU A 242 -0.83 -7.57 8.06
N LEU A 243 -0.68 -7.71 6.74
CA LEU A 243 0.26 -6.91 5.95
C LEU A 243 -0.09 -5.42 6.02
N ALA A 244 -1.38 -5.07 5.90
CA ALA A 244 -1.85 -3.70 5.96
C ALA A 244 -1.52 -3.05 7.31
N VAL A 245 -1.78 -3.75 8.43
CA VAL A 245 -1.43 -3.29 9.78
C VAL A 245 0.08 -3.07 9.92
N CYS A 246 0.89 -4.07 9.56
CA CYS A 246 2.35 -3.98 9.68
C CYS A 246 2.95 -2.87 8.81
N ARG A 247 2.49 -2.75 7.56
CA ARG A 247 2.90 -1.69 6.63
C ARG A 247 2.51 -0.32 7.16
N MET A 248 1.25 -0.14 7.57
CA MET A 248 0.75 1.15 8.05
C MET A 248 1.49 1.61 9.31
N ALA A 249 1.80 0.69 10.23
CA ALA A 249 2.60 0.99 11.41
C ALA A 249 3.97 1.55 11.03
N GLN A 250 4.66 0.90 10.09
CA GLN A 250 5.95 1.38 9.61
C GLN A 250 5.81 2.74 8.89
N VAL A 251 4.85 2.90 7.97
CA VAL A 251 4.64 4.16 7.23
C VAL A 251 4.43 5.33 8.19
N ILE A 252 3.63 5.15 9.23
CA ILE A 252 3.39 6.19 10.25
C ILE A 252 4.69 6.57 10.97
N ILE A 253 5.51 5.59 11.33
CA ILE A 253 6.80 5.81 12.01
C ILE A 253 7.81 6.46 11.06
N ASP A 254 7.93 5.98 9.82
CA ASP A 254 8.80 6.56 8.79
C ASP A 254 8.46 8.04 8.57
N ILE A 255 7.19 8.38 8.36
CA ILE A 255 6.75 9.77 8.14
C ILE A 255 6.97 10.65 9.38
N GLU A 256 6.67 10.14 10.57
CA GLU A 256 6.83 10.93 11.81
C GLU A 256 8.29 11.31 12.08
N PHE A 257 9.24 10.44 11.73
CA PHE A 257 10.66 10.61 12.01
C PHE A 257 11.51 10.85 10.75
N ILE A 258 10.91 11.10 9.59
CA ILE A 258 11.62 11.20 8.30
C ILE A 258 12.76 12.22 8.31
N ARG A 259 12.59 13.35 9.02
CA ARG A 259 13.63 14.38 9.13
C ARG A 259 14.86 13.87 9.87
N ASP A 260 14.67 13.11 10.95
CA ASP A 260 15.76 12.58 11.75
C ASP A 260 16.43 11.39 11.03
N LEU A 261 15.65 10.56 10.33
CA LEU A 261 16.16 9.51 9.46
C LEU A 261 17.04 10.08 8.33
N LYS A 262 16.58 11.13 7.63
CA LYS A 262 17.37 11.82 6.60
C LYS A 262 18.69 12.38 7.17
N ARG A 263 18.66 13.01 8.35
CA ARG A 263 19.88 13.50 9.03
C ARG A 263 20.85 12.38 9.37
N MET A 264 20.35 11.17 9.62
CA MET A 264 21.17 9.99 9.92
C MET A 264 21.62 9.23 8.67
N GLY A 265 21.35 9.75 7.47
CA GLY A 265 21.85 9.18 6.23
C GLY A 265 20.86 8.23 5.55
N LEU A 266 19.56 8.29 5.88
CA LEU A 266 18.55 7.66 5.03
C LEU A 266 18.66 8.27 3.61
N GLN A 267 19.04 7.45 2.65
CA GLN A 267 19.15 7.89 1.26
C GLN A 267 17.75 8.20 0.70
N GLU A 268 17.66 9.23 -0.14
CA GLU A 268 16.48 9.43 -0.97
C GLU A 268 16.44 8.30 -1.98
N LEU A 269 15.47 7.40 -1.83
CA LEU A 269 15.27 6.37 -2.84
C LEU A 269 14.67 7.05 -4.07
N PRO A 270 15.27 6.85 -5.26
CA PRO A 270 14.65 7.31 -6.49
C PRO A 270 13.30 6.62 -6.60
N ILE A 271 12.24 7.42 -6.68
CA ILE A 271 10.90 6.90 -6.99
C ILE A 271 10.98 6.45 -8.45
N ARG A 272 11.07 5.14 -8.69
CA ARG A 272 10.94 4.59 -10.04
C ARG A 272 9.58 4.99 -10.57
N LEU A 273 9.55 5.67 -11.71
CA LEU A 273 8.31 6.14 -12.31
C LEU A 273 7.30 5.00 -12.48
N ASP A 274 7.76 3.84 -12.98
CA ASP A 274 6.91 2.64 -13.15
C ASP A 274 6.21 2.21 -11.86
N ALA A 275 6.93 2.16 -10.74
CA ALA A 275 6.37 1.76 -9.45
C ALA A 275 5.36 2.78 -8.94
N PHE A 276 5.64 4.06 -9.15
CA PHE A 276 4.71 5.14 -8.84
C PHE A 276 3.43 5.07 -9.67
N LEU A 277 3.55 4.85 -10.98
CA LEU A 277 2.40 4.74 -11.89
C LEU A 277 1.48 3.59 -11.49
N ILE A 278 2.02 2.47 -11.02
CA ILE A 278 1.20 1.37 -10.50
C ILE A 278 0.37 1.86 -9.30
N GLY A 279 0.99 2.56 -8.35
CA GLY A 279 0.31 3.08 -7.16
C GLY A 279 -0.77 4.11 -7.51
N VAL A 280 -0.45 5.07 -8.38
CA VAL A 280 -1.41 6.08 -8.84
C VAL A 280 -2.55 5.47 -9.64
N SER A 281 -2.24 4.53 -10.53
CA SER A 281 -3.25 3.84 -11.32
C SER A 281 -4.19 3.02 -10.43
N HIS A 282 -3.66 2.39 -9.38
CA HIS A 282 -4.49 1.72 -8.38
C HIS A 282 -5.42 2.71 -7.65
N ASN A 283 -4.89 3.85 -7.17
CA ASN A 283 -5.69 4.87 -6.49
C ASN A 283 -6.79 5.44 -7.38
N LEU A 284 -6.48 5.72 -8.65
CA LEU A 284 -7.44 6.20 -9.64
C LEU A 284 -8.48 5.12 -10.00
N ARG A 285 -8.08 3.85 -10.04
CA ARG A 285 -8.99 2.72 -10.22
C ARG A 285 -10.02 2.60 -9.12
N MET A 286 -9.64 2.86 -7.88
CA MET A 286 -10.58 2.87 -6.75
C MET A 286 -11.68 3.93 -6.88
N VAL A 287 -11.43 5.01 -7.65
CA VAL A 287 -12.40 6.08 -7.91
C VAL A 287 -12.94 6.07 -9.35
N GLY A 288 -12.82 4.92 -10.04
CA GLY A 288 -13.50 4.64 -11.30
C GLY A 288 -12.73 5.00 -12.56
N PHE A 289 -11.39 5.03 -12.53
CA PHE A 289 -10.58 5.20 -13.73
C PHE A 289 -9.73 3.97 -14.06
N SER A 290 -9.68 3.56 -15.32
CA SER A 290 -8.81 2.46 -15.77
C SER A 290 -7.59 3.01 -16.49
N TYR A 291 -6.39 2.60 -16.07
CA TYR A 291 -5.16 2.93 -16.78
C TYR A 291 -5.17 2.32 -18.18
N VAL A 292 -4.82 3.13 -19.19
CA VAL A 292 -4.75 2.70 -20.59
C VAL A 292 -3.31 2.64 -21.08
N GLY A 293 -2.50 3.65 -20.73
CA GLY A 293 -1.13 3.74 -21.19
C GLY A 293 -0.48 5.07 -20.83
N GLU A 294 0.68 5.28 -21.43
CA GLU A 294 1.50 6.47 -21.24
C GLU A 294 2.01 6.96 -22.59
N GLU A 295 2.08 8.28 -22.75
CA GLU A 295 2.70 8.93 -23.89
C GLU A 295 3.85 9.81 -23.38
N ARG A 296 5.06 9.52 -23.85
CA ARG A 296 6.25 10.31 -23.52
C ARG A 296 6.79 10.99 -24.77
N ASN A 297 6.96 12.30 -24.68
CA ASN A 297 7.78 13.05 -25.62
C ASN A 297 9.00 13.64 -24.89
N VAL A 298 9.82 14.43 -25.60
CA VAL A 298 11.08 14.95 -25.07
C VAL A 298 10.90 15.81 -23.81
N ALA A 299 9.81 16.59 -23.72
CA ALA A 299 9.60 17.57 -22.65
C ALA A 299 8.31 17.36 -21.84
N SER A 300 7.46 16.40 -22.21
CA SER A 300 6.22 16.11 -21.54
C SER A 300 5.97 14.62 -21.38
N TYR A 301 5.29 14.29 -20.28
CA TYR A 301 4.90 12.94 -19.94
C TYR A 301 3.40 12.92 -19.62
N GLU A 302 2.64 12.16 -20.39
CA GLU A 302 1.19 12.04 -20.24
C GLU A 302 0.79 10.62 -19.84
N VAL A 303 -0.13 10.51 -18.87
CA VAL A 303 -0.75 9.25 -18.49
C VAL A 303 -2.21 9.24 -18.94
N LEU A 304 -2.61 8.15 -19.59
CA LEU A 304 -3.92 8.00 -20.22
C LEU A 304 -4.82 7.06 -19.42
N TYR A 305 -6.06 7.49 -19.17
CA TYR A 305 -7.07 6.74 -18.43
C TYR A 305 -8.41 6.69 -19.17
N HIS A 306 -9.21 5.65 -18.92
CA HIS A 306 -10.65 5.63 -19.18
C HIS A 306 -11.42 6.01 -17.92
N ASP A 307 -12.53 6.74 -18.05
CA ASP A 307 -13.50 6.91 -16.96
C ASP A 307 -14.57 5.82 -17.04
N ASP A 308 -14.49 4.82 -16.16
CA ASP A 308 -15.41 3.69 -16.11
C ASP A 308 -16.79 4.06 -15.57
N LEU A 309 -16.91 5.22 -14.91
CA LEU A 309 -18.16 5.71 -14.34
C LEU A 309 -18.94 6.62 -15.28
N VAL A 310 -18.38 6.93 -16.46
CA VAL A 310 -19.01 7.76 -17.51
C VAL A 310 -19.53 9.09 -16.95
N ARG A 311 -18.68 9.78 -16.17
CA ARG A 311 -19.03 11.08 -15.57
C ARG A 311 -19.01 12.17 -16.63
N ASN A 312 -19.52 13.36 -16.28
CA ASN A 312 -19.31 14.54 -17.10
C ASN A 312 -17.79 14.77 -17.31
N PRO A 313 -17.32 15.07 -18.54
CA PRO A 313 -15.90 15.24 -18.83
C PRO A 313 -15.17 16.19 -17.89
N ARG A 314 -15.82 17.29 -17.48
CA ARG A 314 -15.23 18.30 -16.61
C ARG A 314 -15.01 17.76 -15.20
N ASP A 315 -16.00 17.08 -14.65
CA ASP A 315 -15.92 16.49 -13.30
C ASP A 315 -14.91 15.35 -13.27
N ALA A 316 -14.94 14.49 -14.29
CA ALA A 316 -13.96 13.42 -14.46
C ALA A 316 -12.53 13.97 -14.52
N MET A 317 -12.31 15.03 -15.29
CA MET A 317 -10.98 15.63 -15.44
C MET A 317 -10.52 16.32 -14.16
N ILE A 318 -11.38 17.05 -13.46
CA ILE A 318 -11.04 17.67 -12.17
C ILE A 318 -10.56 16.60 -11.19
N HIS A 319 -11.25 15.46 -11.11
CA HIS A 319 -10.83 14.35 -10.25
C HIS A 319 -9.49 13.74 -10.70
N ALA A 320 -9.36 13.42 -11.98
CA ALA A 320 -8.14 12.81 -12.51
C ALA A 320 -6.93 13.76 -12.37
N SER A 321 -7.12 15.09 -12.45
CA SER A 321 -6.03 16.07 -12.32
C SER A 321 -5.44 16.18 -10.91
N GLN A 322 -6.11 15.64 -9.88
CA GLN A 322 -5.66 15.75 -8.48
C GLN A 322 -4.33 15.01 -8.21
N ILE A 323 -3.88 14.17 -9.14
CA ILE A 323 -2.61 13.44 -9.04
C ILE A 323 -1.46 14.11 -9.80
N LEU A 324 -1.68 15.25 -10.46
CA LEU A 324 -0.66 15.92 -11.28
C LEU A 324 0.57 16.35 -10.46
N ASP A 325 0.38 16.73 -9.20
CA ASP A 325 1.47 17.09 -8.30
C ASP A 325 2.33 15.87 -7.95
N GLN A 326 1.70 14.75 -7.64
CA GLN A 326 2.38 13.49 -7.36
C GLN A 326 3.10 12.96 -8.61
N LEU A 327 2.46 13.05 -9.79
CA LEU A 327 3.05 12.64 -11.06
C LEU A 327 4.28 13.49 -11.39
N SER A 328 4.23 14.79 -11.15
CA SER A 328 5.37 15.70 -11.29
C SER A 328 6.53 15.30 -10.39
N LEU A 329 6.23 14.97 -9.12
CA LEU A 329 7.25 14.52 -8.17
C LEU A 329 7.94 13.23 -8.65
N ALA A 330 7.16 12.24 -9.08
CA ALA A 330 7.68 10.96 -9.57
C ALA A 330 8.59 11.14 -10.79
N VAL A 331 8.12 11.89 -11.79
CA VAL A 331 8.90 12.21 -12.99
C VAL A 331 10.18 12.97 -12.65
N SER A 332 10.13 13.92 -11.70
CA SER A 332 11.33 14.66 -11.27
C SER A 332 12.35 13.80 -10.50
N SER A 333 11.88 12.76 -9.82
CA SER A 333 12.69 11.88 -8.97
C SER A 333 13.25 10.66 -9.74
N ASP A 334 12.72 10.37 -10.93
CA ASP A 334 13.11 9.23 -11.74
C ASP A 334 14.39 9.51 -12.54
N ILE A 335 15.37 8.62 -12.39
CA ILE A 335 16.69 8.74 -13.04
C ILE A 335 16.57 8.69 -14.58
N GLY A 336 15.60 7.94 -15.11
CA GLY A 336 15.34 7.84 -16.55
C GLY A 336 14.55 9.02 -17.13
N CYS A 337 13.95 9.85 -16.28
CA CYS A 337 13.27 11.08 -16.65
C CYS A 337 14.17 12.32 -16.49
N GLY A 338 15.13 12.27 -15.57
CA GLY A 338 16.39 13.03 -15.60
C GLY A 338 16.29 14.50 -16.03
N GLY A 339 15.30 15.24 -15.51
CA GLY A 339 15.08 16.66 -15.83
C GLY A 339 14.66 16.98 -17.27
N SER A 340 14.52 15.96 -18.14
CA SER A 340 14.09 16.14 -19.52
C SER A 340 12.60 16.51 -19.62
N VAL A 341 11.78 15.91 -18.76
CA VAL A 341 10.35 16.18 -18.70
C VAL A 341 10.12 17.44 -17.87
N GLN A 342 9.56 18.46 -18.53
CA GLN A 342 9.23 19.75 -17.94
C GLN A 342 7.74 19.87 -17.61
N ARG A 343 6.90 19.01 -18.21
CA ARG A 343 5.44 19.07 -18.08
C ARG A 343 4.84 17.69 -17.91
N VAL A 344 3.85 17.56 -17.03
CA VAL A 344 3.08 16.32 -16.89
C VAL A 344 1.62 16.55 -17.21
N SER A 345 0.97 15.51 -17.71
CA SER A 345 -0.44 15.56 -18.13
C SER A 345 -1.18 14.29 -17.75
N ILE A 346 -2.49 14.43 -17.54
CA ILE A 346 -3.45 13.33 -17.49
C ILE A 346 -4.43 13.50 -18.65
N GLY A 347 -4.61 12.44 -19.44
CA GLY A 347 -5.57 12.38 -20.54
C GLY A 347 -6.69 11.40 -20.26
N LEU A 348 -7.92 11.76 -20.61
CA LEU A 348 -9.07 10.86 -20.57
C LEU A 348 -9.50 10.45 -21.98
N LEU A 349 -9.64 9.14 -22.18
CA LEU A 349 -10.00 8.51 -23.44
C LEU A 349 -11.43 7.97 -23.40
N SER A 350 -12.16 8.13 -24.50
CA SER A 350 -13.46 7.49 -24.71
C SER A 350 -13.29 5.98 -24.94
N SER A 351 -14.38 5.22 -24.93
CA SER A 351 -14.34 3.78 -25.23
C SER A 351 -13.79 3.45 -26.63
N GLY A 352 -13.84 4.42 -27.57
CA GLY A 352 -13.23 4.31 -28.89
C GLY A 352 -11.74 4.66 -28.93
N GLY A 353 -11.11 4.94 -27.78
CA GLY A 353 -9.71 5.35 -27.69
C GLY A 353 -9.44 6.81 -28.04
N VAL A 354 -10.48 7.63 -28.23
CA VAL A 354 -10.34 9.04 -28.59
C VAL A 354 -10.24 9.89 -27.33
N LYS A 355 -9.20 10.72 -27.25
CA LYS A 355 -9.01 11.64 -26.13
C LYS A 355 -10.07 12.73 -26.14
N PHE A 356 -10.84 12.84 -25.05
CA PHE A 356 -11.92 13.83 -24.91
C PHE A 356 -11.61 14.91 -23.87
N ALA A 357 -10.62 14.72 -23.01
CA ALA A 357 -10.17 15.74 -22.08
C ALA A 357 -8.70 15.53 -21.66
N SER A 358 -8.02 16.59 -21.25
CA SER A 358 -6.75 16.51 -20.51
C SER A 358 -6.56 17.66 -19.52
N ALA A 359 -5.74 17.41 -18.51
CA ALA A 359 -5.20 18.43 -17.61
C ALA A 359 -3.68 18.33 -17.59
N SER A 360 -2.98 19.46 -17.57
CA SER A 360 -1.51 19.48 -17.58
C SER A 360 -0.94 20.59 -16.72
N VAL A 361 0.26 20.37 -16.20
CA VAL A 361 0.99 21.33 -15.37
C VAL A 361 2.48 21.19 -15.54
N ASP A 362 3.21 22.30 -15.42
CA ASP A 362 4.66 22.28 -15.39
C ASP A 362 5.17 21.62 -14.10
N VAL A 363 6.18 20.76 -14.23
CA VAL A 363 6.79 20.03 -13.11
C VAL A 363 7.27 21.00 -12.04
N GLU A 364 7.93 22.09 -12.42
CA GLU A 364 8.39 23.13 -11.48
C GLU A 364 7.22 23.75 -10.69
N THR A 365 6.10 24.03 -11.36
CA THR A 365 4.91 24.60 -10.71
C THR A 365 4.34 23.64 -9.68
N ALA A 366 4.26 22.35 -10.02
CA ALA A 366 3.82 21.32 -9.10
C ALA A 366 4.78 21.13 -7.90
N LEU A 367 6.09 21.11 -8.14
CA LEU A 367 7.08 21.01 -7.06
C LEU A 367 6.99 22.20 -6.10
N ARG A 368 6.86 23.42 -6.62
CA ARG A 368 6.63 24.63 -5.80
C ARG A 368 5.34 24.56 -5.00
N PHE A 369 4.28 23.96 -5.54
CA PHE A 369 3.05 23.70 -4.80
C PHE A 369 3.26 22.69 -3.66
N LEU A 370 4.00 21.61 -3.92
CA LEU A 370 4.37 20.62 -2.89
C LEU A 370 5.24 21.22 -1.78
N ASP A 371 6.15 22.12 -2.13
CA ASP A 371 7.02 22.86 -1.21
C ASP A 371 6.32 24.01 -0.47
N ARG A 372 5.06 24.30 -0.82
CA ARG A 372 4.20 25.37 -0.25
C ARG A 372 4.59 26.79 -0.64
N ASP A 373 5.33 26.94 -1.73
CA ASP A 373 5.60 28.24 -2.34
C ASP A 373 4.39 28.77 -3.13
N LEU A 374 3.43 27.90 -3.43
CA LEU A 374 2.16 28.24 -4.08
C LEU A 374 0.97 27.82 -3.20
N THR A 375 -0.06 28.66 -3.18
CA THR A 375 -1.39 28.30 -2.67
C THR A 375 -2.10 27.36 -3.64
N LEU A 376 -3.14 26.67 -3.17
CA LEU A 376 -3.99 25.84 -4.03
C LEU A 376 -4.60 26.64 -5.19
N GLU A 377 -5.11 27.84 -4.90
CA GLU A 377 -5.71 28.71 -5.92
C GLU A 377 -4.69 29.09 -6.99
N GLN A 378 -3.47 29.48 -6.58
CA GLN A 378 -2.38 29.78 -7.51
C GLN A 378 -1.95 28.56 -8.32
N TYR A 379 -1.96 27.37 -7.72
CA TYR A 379 -1.64 26.13 -8.40
C TYR A 379 -2.72 25.76 -9.42
N ALA A 380 -3.99 25.77 -9.02
CA ALA A 380 -5.14 25.46 -9.87
C ALA A 380 -5.23 26.39 -11.09
N ASN A 381 -4.92 27.68 -10.91
CA ASN A 381 -4.87 28.67 -12.00
C ASN A 381 -3.72 28.44 -12.99
N ARG A 382 -2.79 27.53 -12.70
CA ARG A 382 -1.68 27.14 -13.58
C ARG A 382 -1.84 25.73 -14.16
N VAL A 383 -2.95 25.05 -13.85
CA VAL A 383 -3.31 23.79 -14.49
C VAL A 383 -4.07 24.12 -15.77
N ASP A 384 -3.51 23.70 -16.90
CA ASP A 384 -4.14 23.90 -18.20
C ASP A 384 -5.08 22.73 -18.50
N PHE A 385 -6.36 23.04 -18.60
CA PHE A 385 -7.41 22.10 -18.95
C PHE A 385 -7.77 22.22 -20.43
N TRP A 386 -7.89 21.07 -21.08
CA TRP A 386 -8.40 20.94 -22.44
C TRP A 386 -9.58 19.97 -22.46
N PHE A 387 -10.62 20.33 -23.19
CA PHE A 387 -11.80 19.50 -23.44
C PHE A 387 -12.03 19.46 -24.94
N ALA A 388 -12.36 18.28 -25.47
CA ALA A 388 -12.80 18.18 -26.84
C ALA A 388 -14.03 19.06 -27.06
N PRO A 389 -14.19 19.67 -28.25
CA PRO A 389 -15.42 20.39 -28.58
C PRO A 389 -16.62 19.46 -28.43
N ASP A 390 -17.71 19.95 -27.82
CA ASP A 390 -18.98 19.22 -27.78
C ASP A 390 -19.39 18.88 -29.23
N GLU A 391 -19.53 17.59 -29.55
CA GLU A 391 -20.10 17.13 -30.83
C GLU A 391 -21.62 17.34 -30.89
#